data_AF-A0A522J4C4-F1
#
_entry.id   AF-A0A522J4C4-F1
#
_cell.length_a   1.000
_cell.length_b   1.000
_cell.length_c   1.000
_cell.angle_alpha   90.00
_cell.angle_beta   90.00
_cell.angle_gamma   90.00
#
_symmetry.space_group_name_H-M   'P 1'
#
loop_
_entity.id
_entity.type
_entity.pdbx_description
1 polymer ?
#
loop_
_entity_poly.entity_id
_entity_poly.type
_entity_poly.pdbx_seq_one_letter_code
_entity_poly.pdbx_strand_id
1 'polypeptide(L)'
;QRIEHGHTLPWGIYHYAGTPDTTWYGFATEIVARGQAAGLLQRTLPVHPITTAEYPTPAPRPRNSRLDCGRLETEFGFQRPQWSRALDDVIMHMNRPATACNP
;
A
#
# COMPACT_ATOMS: atom_id res chain seq x y z
N GLN A 1 2.19 -14.38 16.88
CA GLN A 1 2.35 -14.17 18.34
C GLN A 1 1.23 -14.92 19.05
N ARG A 2 1.57 -15.76 20.04
CA ARG A 2 0.62 -16.57 20.82
C ARG A 2 0.17 -15.73 22.02
N ILE A 3 -1.13 -15.56 22.21
CA ILE A 3 -1.70 -14.82 23.35
C ILE A 3 -1.88 -15.82 24.49
N GLU A 4 -0.91 -15.87 25.39
CA GLU A 4 -1.01 -16.64 26.64
C GLU A 4 -0.86 -15.67 27.81
N HIS A 5 -1.82 -15.76 28.75
CA HIS A 5 -1.98 -15.02 30.01
C HIS A 5 -2.81 -13.73 29.97
N GLY A 6 -4.05 -13.84 30.46
CA GLY A 6 -4.72 -12.87 31.37
C GLY A 6 -5.01 -11.44 30.90
N HIS A 7 -4.49 -10.99 29.77
CA HIS A 7 -4.69 -9.64 29.26
C HIS A 7 -5.93 -9.59 28.36
N THR A 8 -6.97 -8.90 28.80
CA THR A 8 -8.11 -8.56 27.93
C THR A 8 -7.65 -7.43 27.02
N LEU A 9 -7.45 -7.74 25.74
CA LEU A 9 -7.26 -6.70 24.73
C LEU A 9 -8.53 -5.85 24.63
N PRO A 10 -8.46 -4.52 24.64
CA PRO A 10 -9.64 -3.68 24.50
C PRO A 10 -10.30 -3.95 23.15
N TRP A 11 -11.60 -4.28 23.18
CA TRP A 11 -12.38 -4.48 21.97
C TRP A 11 -12.82 -3.12 21.38
N GLY A 12 -12.97 -3.06 20.07
CA GLY A 12 -13.45 -1.85 19.40
C GLY A 12 -13.02 -1.75 17.95
N ILE A 13 -13.26 -0.58 17.37
CA ILE A 13 -12.88 -0.25 15.98
C ILE A 13 -11.51 0.44 15.99
N TYR A 14 -10.61 -0.04 15.14
CA TYR A 14 -9.26 0.48 14.96
C TYR A 14 -9.00 0.69 13.47
N HIS A 15 -8.29 1.77 13.13
CA HIS A 15 -7.80 1.96 11.78
C HIS A 15 -6.44 1.28 11.59
N TYR A 16 -6.24 0.74 10.39
CA TYR A 16 -4.98 0.16 9.97
C TYR A 16 -4.70 0.53 8.52
N ALA A 17 -3.60 1.24 8.29
CA ALA A 17 -3.15 1.67 6.97
C ALA A 17 -1.61 1.75 6.93
N GLY A 18 -1.05 1.70 5.73
CA GLY A 18 0.39 1.85 5.52
C GLY A 18 0.87 3.29 5.73
N THR A 19 2.19 3.44 5.86
CA THR A 19 2.91 4.71 6.05
C THR A 19 4.02 4.88 5.00
N PRO A 20 4.43 6.12 4.66
CA PRO A 20 3.71 7.38 4.89
C PRO A 20 2.46 7.46 4.01
N ASP A 21 1.59 8.44 4.25
CA ASP A 21 0.44 8.66 3.37
C ASP A 21 0.91 9.19 2.01
N THR A 22 0.25 8.79 0.92
CA THR A 22 0.60 9.21 -0.44
C THR A 22 -0.64 9.57 -1.26
N THR A 23 -0.42 10.14 -2.45
CA THR A 23 -1.47 10.38 -3.45
C THR A 23 -1.49 9.25 -4.47
N TRP A 24 -2.57 9.14 -5.25
CA TRP A 24 -2.61 8.21 -6.40
C TRP A 24 -1.45 8.44 -7.38
N TYR A 25 -1.12 9.70 -7.61
CA TYR A 25 0.02 10.10 -8.43
C TYR A 25 1.36 9.61 -7.85
N GLY A 26 1.59 9.83 -6.54
CA GLY A 26 2.81 9.39 -5.87
C GLY A 26 2.96 7.87 -5.88
N PHE A 27 1.88 7.14 -5.62
CA PHE A 27 1.88 5.68 -5.67
C PHE A 27 2.14 5.14 -7.08
N ALA A 28 1.49 5.68 -8.10
CA ALA A 28 1.69 5.27 -9.49
C ALA A 28 3.12 5.55 -9.97
N THR A 29 3.69 6.69 -9.59
CA THR A 29 5.08 7.05 -9.90
C THR A 29 6.06 6.02 -9.32
N GLU A 30 5.85 5.61 -8.07
CA GLU A 30 6.68 4.61 -7.39
C GLU A 30 6.55 3.22 -8.02
N ILE A 31 5.34 2.82 -8.43
CA ILE A 31 5.12 1.57 -9.17
C ILE A 31 5.91 1.58 -10.48
N VAL A 32 5.83 2.66 -11.26
CA VAL A 32 6.56 2.77 -12.53
C VAL A 32 8.07 2.71 -12.27
N ALA A 33 8.59 3.51 -11.34
CA ALA A 33 10.01 3.56 -11.04
C ALA A 33 10.56 2.18 -10.64
N ARG A 34 9.88 1.48 -9.73
CA ARG A 34 10.30 0.15 -9.26
C ARG A 34 10.09 -0.93 -10.31
N GLY A 35 9.01 -0.87 -11.09
CA GLY A 35 8.77 -1.78 -12.21
C GLY A 35 9.83 -1.68 -13.31
N GLN A 36 10.31 -0.46 -13.58
CA GLN A 36 11.46 -0.25 -14.48
C GLN A 36 12.76 -0.81 -13.88
N ALA A 37 13.04 -0.51 -12.61
CA ALA A 37 14.23 -1.02 -11.93
C ALA A 37 14.26 -2.56 -11.88
N ALA A 38 13.09 -3.20 -11.78
CA ALA A 38 12.94 -4.66 -11.79
C ALA A 38 12.96 -5.28 -13.21
N GLY A 39 13.02 -4.48 -14.28
CA GLY A 39 12.97 -4.96 -15.67
C GLY A 39 11.58 -5.42 -16.15
N LEU A 40 10.53 -5.20 -15.35
CA LEU A 40 9.14 -5.50 -15.73
C LEU A 40 8.60 -4.49 -16.76
N LEU A 41 9.12 -3.26 -16.74
CA LEU A 41 8.77 -2.21 -17.69
C LEU A 41 9.96 -1.90 -18.61
N GLN A 42 9.79 -2.22 -19.89
CA GLN A 42 10.83 -2.04 -20.92
C GLN A 42 11.01 -0.58 -21.37
N ARG A 43 10.06 0.30 -21.02
CA ARG A 43 10.10 1.72 -21.40
C ARG A 43 9.73 2.60 -20.20
N THR A 44 10.25 3.82 -20.20
CA THR A 44 9.80 4.84 -19.27
C THR A 44 8.39 5.29 -19.59
N LEU A 45 7.52 5.21 -18.59
CA LEU A 45 6.14 5.67 -18.67
C LEU A 45 6.02 6.96 -17.84
N PRO A 46 5.91 8.14 -18.47
CA PRO A 46 5.68 9.36 -17.71
C PRO A 46 4.32 9.29 -17.01
N VAL A 47 4.33 9.55 -15.71
CA VAL A 47 3.10 9.70 -14.92
C VAL A 47 2.82 11.19 -14.84
N HIS A 48 1.62 11.62 -15.26
CA HIS A 48 1.19 13.01 -15.19
C HIS A 48 0.13 13.16 -14.11
N PRO A 49 0.29 14.11 -13.17
CA PRO A 49 -0.73 14.37 -12.17
C PRO A 49 -1.95 15.02 -12.82
N ILE A 50 -3.14 14.63 -12.38
CA ILE A 50 -4.40 15.30 -12.71
C ILE A 50 -5.16 15.60 -11.43
N THR A 51 -6.01 16.62 -11.48
CA THR A 51 -6.97 16.93 -10.43
C THR A 51 -8.16 15.97 -10.49
N THR A 52 -8.89 15.84 -9.38
CA THR A 52 -10.13 15.04 -9.35
C THR A 52 -11.19 15.56 -10.33
N ALA A 53 -11.18 16.87 -10.65
CA ALA A 53 -12.14 17.46 -11.58
C ALA A 53 -11.86 17.07 -13.05
N GLU A 54 -10.61 16.80 -13.40
CA GLU A 54 -10.21 16.36 -14.74
C GLU A 54 -10.63 14.91 -15.05
N TYR A 55 -11.04 14.14 -14.03
CA TYR A 55 -11.56 12.78 -14.20
C TYR A 55 -12.78 12.51 -13.31
N PRO A 56 -13.97 12.98 -13.72
CA PRO A 56 -15.19 12.82 -12.94
C PRO A 56 -15.63 11.35 -12.91
N THR A 57 -15.82 10.82 -11.70
CA THR A 57 -16.33 9.46 -11.49
C THR A 57 -17.77 9.49 -10.98
N PRO A 58 -18.63 8.50 -11.31
CA PRO A 58 -20.03 8.49 -10.86
C PRO A 58 -20.19 8.55 -9.33
N ALA A 59 -19.28 7.93 -8.59
CA ALA A 59 -19.21 8.03 -7.14
C ALA A 59 -18.24 9.14 -6.72
N PRO A 60 -18.64 10.07 -5.83
CA PRO A 60 -17.74 11.06 -5.25
C PRO A 60 -16.61 10.39 -4.49
N ARG A 61 -15.36 10.77 -4.79
CA ARG A 61 -14.18 10.31 -4.07
C ARG A 61 -13.84 11.30 -2.94
N PRO A 62 -13.57 10.83 -1.71
CA PRO A 62 -13.08 11.70 -0.65
C PRO A 62 -11.77 12.38 -1.05
N ARG A 63 -11.65 13.68 -0.72
CA ARG A 63 -10.39 14.43 -0.91
C ARG A 63 -9.28 13.97 0.05
N ASN A 64 -9.67 13.42 1.20
CA ASN A 64 -8.75 12.91 2.20
C ASN A 64 -9.25 11.56 2.71
N SER A 65 -8.48 10.51 2.46
CA SER A 65 -8.74 9.15 2.94
C SER A 65 -7.67 8.66 3.93
N ARG A 66 -6.87 9.58 4.50
CA ARG A 66 -5.89 9.25 5.53
C ARG A 66 -6.61 8.75 6.77
N LEU A 67 -6.07 7.68 7.36
CA LEU A 67 -6.60 7.08 8.58
C LEU A 67 -5.64 7.32 9.74
N ASP A 68 -6.17 7.88 10.83
CA ASP A 68 -5.45 7.96 12.09
C ASP A 68 -5.40 6.56 12.74
N CYS A 69 -4.20 5.98 12.78
CA CYS A 69 -3.93 4.67 13.37
C CYS A 69 -3.36 4.76 14.79
N GLY A 70 -3.31 5.96 15.41
CA GLY A 70 -2.68 6.17 16.71
C GLY A 70 -3.29 5.35 17.84
N ARG A 71 -4.59 5.06 17.77
CA ARG A 71 -5.27 4.16 18.72
C ARG A 71 -4.73 2.73 18.63
N LEU A 72 -4.45 2.22 17.43
CA LEU A 72 -3.89 0.88 17.24
C LEU A 72 -2.43 0.83 17.75
N GLU A 73 -1.65 1.87 17.45
CA GLU A 73 -0.27 2.01 17.93
C GLU A 73 -0.19 2.07 19.46
N THR A 74 -1.08 2.83 20.09
CA THR A 74 -1.06 3.05 21.55
C THR A 74 -1.51 1.80 22.31
N GLU A 75 -2.60 1.16 21.88
CA GLU A 75 -3.21 0.02 22.60
C GLU A 75 -2.46 -1.29 22.38
N PHE A 76 -1.79 -1.45 21.23
CA PHE A 76 -1.18 -2.72 20.84
C PHE A 76 0.30 -2.63 20.43
N GLY A 77 0.88 -1.44 20.35
CA GLY A 77 2.25 -1.24 19.88
C GLY A 77 2.44 -1.49 18.37
N PHE A 78 1.38 -1.69 17.60
CA PHE A 78 1.48 -1.97 16.16
C PHE A 78 1.82 -0.72 15.37
N GLN A 79 3.06 -0.63 14.92
CA GLN A 79 3.52 0.42 14.02
C GLN A 79 2.90 0.24 12.62
N ARG A 80 2.52 1.34 11.97
CA ARG A 80 2.04 1.29 10.57
C ARG A 80 3.12 0.71 9.64
N PRO A 81 2.78 -0.26 8.76
CA PRO A 81 3.75 -0.84 7.84
C PRO A 81 4.15 0.15 6.76
N GLN A 82 5.41 0.13 6.33
CA GLN A 82 5.82 0.94 5.17
C GLN A 82 5.24 0.32 3.89
N TRP A 83 4.31 1.01 3.24
CA TRP A 83 3.63 0.47 2.05
C TRP A 83 4.60 0.24 0.89
N SER A 84 5.67 1.04 0.82
CA SER A 84 6.73 0.91 -0.18
C SER A 84 7.43 -0.45 -0.13
N ARG A 85 7.63 -1.01 1.07
CA ARG A 85 8.22 -2.35 1.21
C ARG A 85 7.28 -3.44 0.70
N ALA A 86 5.99 -3.34 1.03
CA ALA A 86 5.00 -4.26 0.51
C ALA A 86 4.88 -4.18 -1.02
N LEU A 87 5.08 -2.98 -1.60
CA LEU A 87 5.17 -2.81 -3.05
C LEU A 87 6.38 -3.55 -3.63
N ASP A 88 7.55 -3.50 -2.98
CA ASP A 88 8.73 -4.28 -3.41
C ASP A 88 8.44 -5.78 -3.41
N ASP A 89 7.78 -6.30 -2.37
CA ASP A 89 7.41 -7.70 -2.28
C ASP A 89 6.51 -8.13 -3.45
N VAL A 90 5.52 -7.30 -3.80
CA VAL A 90 4.62 -7.55 -4.93
C VAL A 90 5.37 -7.51 -6.26
N ILE A 91 6.25 -6.52 -6.47
CA ILE A 91 7.06 -6.40 -7.69
C ILE A 91 8.01 -7.58 -7.84
N MET A 92 8.68 -7.97 -6.76
CA MET A 92 9.53 -9.16 -6.73
C MET A 92 8.72 -10.41 -7.07
N HIS A 93 7.53 -10.57 -6.50
CA HIS A 93 6.65 -11.69 -6.81
C HIS A 93 6.26 -11.74 -8.29
N MET A 94 5.91 -10.59 -8.89
CA MET A 94 5.59 -10.50 -10.32
C MET A 94 6.78 -10.80 -11.23
N ASN A 95 8.01 -10.54 -10.77
CA ASN A 95 9.23 -10.80 -11.53
C ASN A 95 9.74 -12.24 -11.40
N ARG A 96 9.08 -13.09 -10.60
CA ARG A 96 9.40 -14.50 -10.57
C ARG A 96 8.98 -15.10 -11.91
N PRO A 97 9.87 -15.81 -12.63
CA PRO A 97 9.45 -16.57 -13.78
C PRO A 97 8.35 -17.51 -13.31
N ALA A 98 7.25 -17.60 -14.07
CA ALA A 98 6.27 -18.65 -13.86
C ALA A 98 7.06 -19.96 -13.87
N THR A 99 7.22 -20.58 -12.69
CA THR A 99 7.80 -21.91 -12.61
C THR A 99 7.04 -22.73 -13.63
N ALA A 100 7.75 -23.23 -14.64
CA ALA A 100 7.21 -24.14 -15.62
C ALA A 100 6.37 -25.14 -14.84
N CYS A 101 5.06 -25.08 -15.05
CA CYS A 101 4.16 -26.12 -14.63
C CYS A 101 4.63 -27.33 -15.44
N ASN A 102 5.49 -28.15 -14.85
CA ASN A 102 5.95 -29.38 -15.46
C ASN A 102 4.73 -30.31 -15.52
N PRO A 103 4.57 -31.09 -16.60
CA PRO A 103 3.33 -31.77 -16.96
C PRO A 103 2.85 -32.80 -15.92
#